data_AF-A0AAV4ND19-F1
#
_entry.id   AF-A0AAV4ND19-F1
#
_cell.length_a   1.000
_cell.length_b   1.000
_cell.length_c   1.000
_cell.angle_alpha   90.00
_cell.angle_beta   90.00
_cell.angle_gamma   90.00
#
_symmetry.space_group_name_H-M   'P 1'
#
loop_
_entity.id
_entity.type
_entity.pdbx_description
1 polymer ?
#
loop_
_entity_poly.entity_id
_entity_poly.type
_entity_poly.pdbx_seq_one_letter_code
_entity_poly.pdbx_strand_id
1 'polypeptide(L)' 'MMCSKSVPPKHLSINNLPNGSEIEVRESEKIVLQCQAYSSKPATILKWYRKNTELMPGRSLTIGKRL' A
#
# COMPACT_ATOMS: atom_id res chain seq x y z
N MET A 1 27.28 15.81 -18.56
CA MET A 1 25.86 15.65 -18.16
C MET A 1 25.67 14.20 -17.72
N MET A 2 25.39 13.94 -16.44
CA MET A 2 25.22 12.58 -15.91
C MET A 2 23.73 12.22 -15.84
N CYS A 3 23.31 11.15 -16.52
CA CYS A 3 21.94 10.62 -16.40
C CYS A 3 21.80 9.87 -15.07
N SER A 4 20.99 10.38 -14.14
CA SER A 4 20.59 9.65 -12.94
C SER A 4 19.65 8.50 -13.32
N LYS A 5 20.18 7.27 -13.34
CA LYS A 5 19.40 6.07 -13.65
C LYS A 5 18.31 5.89 -12.60
N SER A 6 17.06 6.11 -12.98
CA SER A 6 15.89 5.77 -12.19
C SER A 6 15.69 4.25 -12.21
N VAL A 7 15.71 3.64 -11.03
CA VAL A 7 15.46 2.21 -10.83
C VAL A 7 14.09 2.08 -10.17
N PRO A 8 13.08 1.51 -10.85
CA PRO A 8 11.79 1.26 -10.25
C PRO A 8 11.92 0.21 -9.14
N PRO A 9 11.07 0.26 -8.09
CA PRO A 9 11.04 -0.78 -7.07
C PRO A 9 10.72 -2.13 -7.71
N LYS A 10 11.55 -3.13 -7.42
CA LYS A 10 11.36 -4.50 -7.94
C LYS A 10 10.38 -5.32 -7.11
N HIS A 11 10.20 -4.96 -5.85
CA HIS A 11 9.39 -5.73 -4.91
C HIS A 11 8.53 -4.81 -4.06
N LEU A 12 7.25 -5.18 -3.94
CA LEU A 12 6.25 -4.51 -3.12
C LEU A 12 5.61 -5.56 -2.21
N SER A 13 5.44 -5.22 -0.94
CA SER A 13 4.71 -6.03 0.02
C SER A 13 3.75 -5.16 0.83
N ILE A 14 2.63 -5.76 1.26
CA ILE A 14 1.70 -5.15 2.19
C ILE A 14 1.71 -6.01 3.45
N ASN A 15 2.15 -5.47 4.59
CA ASN A 15 2.34 -6.23 5.84
C ASN A 15 3.23 -7.48 5.66
N ASN A 16 4.27 -7.38 4.83
CA ASN A 16 5.12 -8.51 4.41
C ASN A 16 4.41 -9.63 3.64
N LEU A 17 3.16 -9.42 3.23
CA LEU A 17 2.43 -10.36 2.40
C LEU A 17 2.67 -10.05 0.91
N PRO A 18 2.84 -11.10 0.08
CA PRO A 18 2.93 -10.96 -1.37
C PRO A 18 1.58 -10.58 -1.99
N ASN A 19 1.61 -10.25 -3.28
CA ASN A 19 0.38 -9.98 -4.03
C ASN A 19 -0.53 -11.21 -4.06
N GLY A 20 -1.85 -10.99 -3.94
CA GLY A 20 -2.87 -12.05 -3.92
C GLY A 20 -3.05 -12.71 -2.55
N SER A 21 -2.33 -12.27 -1.52
CA SER A 21 -2.60 -12.70 -0.14
C SER A 21 -3.89 -12.07 0.40
N GLU A 22 -4.56 -12.84 1.25
CA GLU A 22 -5.76 -12.40 1.96
C GLU A 22 -5.41 -12.10 3.42
N ILE A 23 -6.09 -11.10 3.98
CA ILE A 23 -6.03 -10.76 5.40
C ILE A 23 -7.45 -10.94 5.93
N GLU A 24 -7.63 -11.90 6.82
CA GLU A 24 -8.89 -12.04 7.56
C GLU A 24 -8.99 -10.93 8.60
N VAL A 25 -10.13 -10.25 8.63
CA VAL A 25 -10.42 -9.15 9.55
C VAL A 25 -11.83 -9.32 10.09
N ARG A 26 -12.00 -9.10 11.40
CA ARG A 26 -13.33 -9.10 12.02
C ARG A 26 -13.99 -7.74 11.85
N GLU A 27 -15.32 -7.71 11.74
CA GLU A 27 -16.05 -6.44 11.74
C GLU A 27 -15.75 -5.66 13.02
N SER A 28 -15.58 -4.34 12.90
CA SER A 28 -15.12 -3.42 13.96
C SER A 28 -13.65 -3.55 14.38
N GLU A 29 -12.89 -4.49 13.80
CA GLU A 29 -11.45 -4.59 14.03
C GLU A 29 -10.69 -3.50 13.24
N LYS A 30 -9.69 -2.89 13.88
CA LYS A 30 -8.81 -1.91 13.24
C LYS A 30 -7.51 -2.59 12.84
N ILE A 31 -7.23 -2.63 11.55
CA ILE A 31 -5.94 -3.08 11.02
C ILE A 31 -5.13 -1.93 10.45
N VAL A 32 -3.82 -2.06 10.52
CA VAL A 32 -2.87 -1.15 9.89
C VAL A 32 -2.29 -1.84 8.66
N LEU A 33 -2.46 -1.22 7.50
CA LEU A 33 -1.83 -1.67 6.26
C LEU A 33 -0.55 -0.87 6.04
N GLN A 34 0.59 -1.55 6.04
CA GLN A 34 1.91 -1.00 5.80
C GLN A 34 2.41 -1.49 4.44
N CYS A 35 2.67 -0.58 3.51
CA CYS A 35 3.25 -0.92 2.22
C CYS A 35 4.76 -0.63 2.25
N GLN A 36 5.56 -1.59 1.76
CA GLN A 36 7.01 -1.48 1.68
C GLN A 36 7.49 -1.72 0.25
N ALA A 37 8.38 -0.85 -0.22
CA ALA A 37 9.00 -0.94 -1.54
C ALA A 37 10.52 -1.10 -1.40
N TYR A 38 11.07 -2.10 -2.09
CA TYR A 38 12.50 -2.43 -2.00
C TYR A 38 13.22 -2.16 -3.32
N SER A 39 14.51 -1.86 -3.22
CA SER A 39 15.43 -1.73 -4.37
C SER A 39 15.03 -0.66 -5.39
N SER A 40 14.56 0.50 -4.92
CA SER A 40 14.25 1.66 -5.77
C SER A 40 15.26 2.80 -5.62
N LYS A 41 15.48 3.53 -6.72
CA LYS A 41 16.24 4.79 -6.74
C LYS A 41 15.58 5.75 -7.74
N PRO A 42 15.18 6.96 -7.35
CA PRO A 42 15.19 7.54 -6.00
C PRO A 42 14.18 6.85 -5.06
N ALA A 43 14.08 7.33 -3.81
CA ALA A 43 13.09 6.83 -2.86
C ALA A 43 11.67 6.90 -3.46
N THR A 44 10.94 5.79 -3.37
CA THR A 44 9.60 5.68 -3.97
C THR A 44 8.54 6.34 -3.10
N ILE A 45 7.60 7.03 -3.74
CA ILE A 45 6.38 7.53 -3.10
C ILE A 45 5.29 6.47 -3.25
N LEU A 46 4.71 6.04 -2.13
CA LEU A 46 3.66 5.03 -2.09
C LEU A 46 2.29 5.68 -1.95
N LYS A 47 1.32 5.16 -2.70
CA LYS A 47 -0.08 5.61 -2.70
C LYS A 47 -1.01 4.44 -2.48
N TRP A 48 -2.03 4.65 -1.66
CA TRP A 48 -3.05 3.65 -1.39
C TRP A 48 -4.26 3.86 -2.29
N TYR A 49 -4.81 2.77 -2.82
CA TYR A 49 -6.03 2.79 -3.62
C TYR A 49 -7.00 1.72 -3.13
N ARG A 50 -8.29 2.05 -3.07
CA ARG A 50 -9.38 1.10 -2.82
C ARG A 50 -10.45 1.28 -3.89
N LYS A 51 -10.74 0.22 -4.65
CA LYS A 51 -11.71 0.27 -5.76
C LYS A 51 -11.48 1.48 -6.69
N ASN A 52 -10.25 1.64 -7.18
CA ASN A 52 -9.80 2.78 -8.00
C ASN A 52 -9.84 4.17 -7.34
N THR A 53 -10.19 4.28 -6.05
CA THR A 53 -10.20 5.57 -5.33
C THR A 53 -8.94 5.71 -4.48
N GLU A 54 -8.19 6.80 -4.67
CA GLU A 54 -7.00 7.10 -3.87
C GLU A 54 -7.39 7.34 -2.40
N LEU A 55 -6.72 6.63 -1.49
CA LEU A 55 -6.85 6.82 -0.06
C LEU A 55 -5.81 7.83 0.40
N MET A 56 -6.29 8.98 0.85
CA MET A 56 -5.43 10.01 1.43
C MET A 56 -4.87 9.54 2.79
N PRO A 57 -3.60 9.85 3.09
CA PRO A 57 -3.03 9.64 4.42
C PRO A 57 -3.93 10.25 5.51
N GLY A 58 -4.17 9.50 6.60
CA GLY A 58 -5.01 9.95 7.70
C GLY A 58 -6.51 9.63 7.58
N ARG A 59 -6.96 9.02 6.47
CA ARG A 59 -8.34 8.50 6.37
C ARG A 59 -8.47 7.12 7.00
N SER A 60 -9.27 7.00 8.06
CA SER A 60 -9.72 5.71 8.58
C SER A 60 -10.87 5.18 7.74
N LEU A 61 -10.76 3.93 7.29
CA LEU A 61 -11.85 3.22 6.61
C LEU A 61 -12.50 2.27 7.62
N THR A 62 -13.76 2.51 7.93
CA THR A 62 -14.56 1.54 8.68
C THR A 62 -15.08 0.48 7.71
N ILE A 63 -14.78 -0.79 7.99
CA ILE A 63 -15.43 -1.91 7.32
C ILE A 63 -16.79 -2.05 8.00
N GLY A 64 -17.77 -1.29 7.51
CA GLY A 64 -19.17 -1.40 7.89
C GLY A 64 -20.00 -1.55 6.62
N LYS A 65 -20.98 -2.44 6.63
CA LYS A 65 -21.99 -2.51 5.57
C LYS A 65 -22.66 -1.14 5.46
N ARG A 66 -22.65 -0.53 4.28
CA ARG A 66 -23.57 0.56 3.96
C ARG A 66 -24.95 -0.09 3.93
N LEU A 67 -25.71 0.12 5.01
CA LEU A 67 -27.15 -0.19 5.08
C LEU A 67 -27.89 0.55 3.96
#